data_AF-A0A5D3FZX1-F1
#
_entry.id   AF-A0A5D3FZX1-F1
#
_cell.length_a   1.000
_cell.length_b   1.000
_cell.length_c   1.000
_cell.angle_alpha   90.00
_cell.angle_beta   90.00
_cell.angle_gamma   90.00
#
_symmetry.space_group_name_H-M   'P 1'
#
loop_
_entity.id
_entity.type
_entity.pdbx_description
1 polymer ?
#
loop_
_entity_poly.entity_id
_entity_poly.type
_entity_poly.pdbx_seq_one_letter_code
_entity_poly.pdbx_strand_id
1 'polypeptide(L)'
;PKERKLGIKGSPTRQVILEDVRIPADRIIGAEGTGFKTALATLDHTRITIAAQALGIAQGALDFAVGYVKERRQFGRPIADFQGVQFMLADMAMRLEGARQLTYHAAIKSERAMDGERVRDLTLVSSACKALASDVAMDVTTDAVQLLGGYGYTREFPVERMMRDAKITQIYEGTNQIQRMVIARQLLK
;
A
#
# COMPACT_ATOMS: atom_id res chain seq x y z
N PRO A 1 -20.98 -14.04 -7.83
CA PRO A 1 -19.76 -14.82 -8.20
C PRO A 1 -18.51 -14.18 -7.57
N LYS A 2 -17.33 -14.84 -7.57
CA LYS A 2 -16.08 -14.19 -7.14
C LYS A 2 -15.64 -13.17 -8.20
N GLU A 3 -15.21 -12.00 -7.76
CA GLU A 3 -14.69 -10.96 -8.66
C GLU A 3 -13.42 -11.38 -9.38
N ARG A 4 -13.34 -11.05 -10.68
CA ARG A 4 -12.17 -11.26 -11.53
C ARG A 4 -11.24 -10.04 -11.44
N LYS A 5 -10.33 -10.07 -10.47
CA LYS A 5 -9.40 -8.97 -10.17
C LYS A 5 -8.06 -9.10 -10.91
N LEU A 6 -7.41 -7.96 -11.12
CA LEU A 6 -6.02 -7.86 -11.58
C LEU A 6 -5.06 -8.58 -10.61
N GLY A 7 -5.02 -8.10 -9.37
CA GLY A 7 -4.18 -8.59 -8.28
C GLY A 7 -4.96 -9.17 -7.11
N ILE A 8 -4.25 -9.47 -6.03
CA ILE A 8 -4.74 -9.97 -4.75
C ILE A 8 -5.74 -11.12 -4.90
N LYS A 9 -5.45 -12.04 -5.83
CA LYS A 9 -6.36 -13.13 -6.22
C LYS A 9 -6.63 -14.10 -5.06
N GLY A 10 -5.70 -14.18 -4.10
CA GLY A 10 -5.88 -14.93 -2.85
C GLY A 10 -6.99 -14.35 -1.96
N SER A 11 -7.28 -13.05 -2.06
CA SER A 11 -8.38 -12.42 -1.33
C SER A 11 -9.73 -12.70 -2.03
N PRO A 12 -10.71 -13.31 -1.34
CA PRO A 12 -12.07 -13.44 -1.85
C PRO A 12 -12.73 -12.06 -1.88
N THR A 13 -13.36 -11.71 -3.01
CA THR A 13 -14.11 -10.47 -3.15
C THR A 13 -15.41 -10.80 -3.87
N ARG A 14 -16.52 -10.35 -3.30
CA ARG A 14 -17.88 -10.62 -3.78
C ARG A 14 -18.76 -9.42 -3.49
N GLN A 15 -19.81 -9.27 -4.28
CA GLN A 15 -20.93 -8.42 -3.92
C GLN A 15 -21.68 -9.02 -2.72
N VAL A 16 -22.08 -8.16 -1.79
CA VAL A 16 -22.99 -8.50 -0.70
C VAL A 16 -24.38 -7.99 -1.10
N ILE A 17 -25.36 -8.89 -1.15
CA ILE A 17 -26.75 -8.59 -1.52
C ILE A 17 -27.60 -8.76 -0.27
N LEU A 18 -28.37 -7.73 0.06
CA LEU A 18 -29.24 -7.68 1.23
C LEU A 18 -30.66 -7.41 0.73
N GLU A 19 -31.41 -8.47 0.45
CA GLU A 19 -32.81 -8.43 0.01
C GLU A 19 -33.69 -9.00 1.12
N ASP A 20 -34.65 -8.20 1.60
CA ASP A 20 -35.58 -8.56 2.69
C ASP A 20 -34.91 -9.11 3.97
N VAL A 21 -33.68 -8.69 4.24
CA VAL A 21 -32.91 -9.11 5.42
C VAL A 21 -33.45 -8.41 6.65
N ARG A 22 -34.03 -9.18 7.58
CA ARG A 22 -34.44 -8.69 8.90
C ARG A 22 -33.24 -8.67 9.84
N ILE A 23 -32.92 -7.49 10.36
CA ILE A 23 -31.87 -7.28 11.36
C ILE A 23 -32.54 -6.79 12.66
N PRO A 24 -32.37 -7.49 13.79
CA PRO A 24 -32.86 -7.03 15.08
C PRO A 24 -32.28 -5.66 15.49
N ALA A 25 -33.09 -4.82 16.14
CA ALA A 25 -32.71 -3.44 16.49
C ALA A 25 -31.52 -3.35 17.46
N ASP A 26 -31.30 -4.39 18.29
CA ASP A 26 -30.17 -4.53 19.20
C ASP A 26 -28.82 -4.77 18.49
N ARG A 27 -28.82 -4.92 17.16
CA ARG A 27 -27.60 -5.08 16.34
C ARG A 27 -27.08 -3.77 15.76
N ILE A 28 -27.69 -2.63 16.10
CA ILE A 28 -27.17 -1.33 15.70
C ILE A 28 -25.81 -1.08 16.36
N ILE A 29 -24.82 -0.66 15.57
CA ILE A 29 -23.50 -0.29 16.07
C ILE A 29 -23.49 1.22 16.30
N GLY A 30 -23.40 1.63 17.56
CA GLY A 30 -23.54 3.03 17.95
C GLY A 30 -25.00 3.49 17.96
N ALA A 31 -25.22 4.79 17.78
CA ALA A 31 -26.57 5.36 17.75
C ALA A 31 -27.08 5.50 16.30
N GLU A 32 -28.41 5.57 16.15
CA GLU A 32 -29.03 5.83 14.86
C GLU A 32 -28.50 7.14 14.25
N GLY A 33 -28.17 7.12 12.95
CA GLY A 33 -27.61 8.27 12.24
C GLY A 33 -26.12 8.54 12.48
N THR A 34 -25.43 7.85 13.40
CA THR A 34 -24.01 8.13 13.68
C THR A 34 -23.01 7.37 12.79
N GLY A 35 -23.50 6.47 11.93
CA GLY A 35 -22.65 5.52 11.19
C GLY A 35 -21.53 6.17 10.37
N PHE A 36 -21.81 7.30 9.70
CA PHE A 36 -20.79 8.00 8.91
C PHE A 36 -19.63 8.54 9.77
N LYS A 37 -19.95 9.12 10.93
CA LYS A 37 -18.94 9.62 11.88
C LYS A 37 -18.11 8.48 12.44
N THR A 38 -18.74 7.36 12.80
CA THR A 38 -18.07 6.15 13.28
C THR A 38 -17.11 5.62 12.21
N ALA A 39 -17.55 5.50 10.96
CA ALA A 39 -16.71 5.02 9.86
C ALA A 39 -15.52 5.96 9.59
N LEU A 40 -15.71 7.28 9.62
CA LEU A 40 -14.61 8.22 9.42
C LEU A 40 -13.58 8.16 10.54
N ALA A 41 -14.01 7.95 11.78
CA ALA A 41 -13.10 7.86 12.93
C ALA A 41 -12.15 6.65 12.83
N THR A 42 -12.56 5.56 12.17
CA THR A 42 -11.70 4.38 12.00
C THR A 42 -10.65 4.57 10.90
N LEU A 43 -10.91 5.41 9.90
CA LEU A 43 -10.05 5.53 8.71
C LEU A 43 -8.64 6.02 9.01
N ASP A 44 -8.48 6.88 10.01
CA ASP A 44 -7.17 7.41 10.38
C ASP A 44 -6.22 6.30 10.89
N HIS A 45 -6.78 5.21 11.42
CA HIS A 45 -6.02 4.05 11.88
C HIS A 45 -5.86 3.00 10.76
N THR A 46 -6.90 2.74 9.96
CA THR A 46 -6.86 1.70 8.90
C THR A 46 -5.97 2.10 7.72
N ARG A 47 -5.82 3.38 7.39
CA ARG A 47 -4.91 3.84 6.33
C ARG A 47 -3.46 3.40 6.55
N ILE A 48 -3.04 3.31 7.80
CA ILE A 48 -1.67 2.94 8.19
C ILE A 48 -1.42 1.45 7.88
N THR A 49 -2.42 0.59 8.06
CA THR A 49 -2.29 -0.84 7.77
C THR A 49 -2.13 -1.09 6.26
N ILE A 50 -2.78 -0.26 5.43
CA ILE A 50 -2.56 -0.27 3.99
C ILE A 50 -1.15 0.18 3.61
N ALA A 51 -0.65 1.23 4.27
CA ALA A 51 0.72 1.67 4.06
C ALA A 51 1.71 0.54 4.39
N ALA A 52 1.50 -0.16 5.51
CA ALA A 52 2.30 -1.32 5.90
C ALA A 52 2.23 -2.46 4.87
N GLN A 53 1.03 -2.76 4.33
CA GLN A 53 0.87 -3.73 3.25
C GLN A 53 1.69 -3.34 2.01
N ALA A 54 1.61 -2.07 1.59
CA ALA A 54 2.34 -1.56 0.44
C ALA A 54 3.87 -1.66 0.65
N LEU A 55 4.37 -1.32 1.84
CA LEU A 55 5.79 -1.48 2.20
C LEU A 55 6.25 -2.93 2.10
N GLY A 56 5.45 -3.89 2.58
CA GLY A 56 5.77 -5.31 2.48
C GLY A 56 5.89 -5.79 1.03
N ILE A 57 4.97 -5.35 0.17
CA ILE A 57 5.02 -5.65 -1.27
C ILE A 57 6.28 -5.05 -1.91
N ALA A 58 6.57 -3.78 -1.63
CA ALA A 58 7.72 -3.06 -2.16
C ALA A 58 9.05 -3.71 -1.72
N GLN A 59 9.20 -4.01 -0.43
CA GLN A 59 10.38 -4.68 0.12
C GLN A 59 10.60 -6.03 -0.54
N GLY A 60 9.57 -6.87 -0.62
CA GLY A 60 9.68 -8.19 -1.25
C GLY A 60 10.08 -8.11 -2.73
N ALA A 61 9.60 -7.11 -3.46
CA ALA A 61 9.98 -6.88 -4.85
C ALA A 61 11.43 -6.41 -5.00
N LEU A 62 11.87 -5.48 -4.14
CA LEU A 62 13.26 -5.02 -4.11
C LEU A 62 14.22 -6.16 -3.76
N ASP A 63 13.93 -6.94 -2.72
CA ASP A 63 14.78 -8.06 -2.29
C ASP A 63 14.93 -9.10 -3.40
N PHE A 64 13.82 -9.45 -4.05
CA PHE A 64 13.84 -10.39 -5.17
C PHE A 64 14.66 -9.84 -6.36
N ALA A 65 14.45 -8.58 -6.72
CA ALA A 65 15.19 -7.93 -7.81
C ALA A 65 16.69 -7.87 -7.51
N VAL A 66 17.09 -7.51 -6.28
CA VAL A 66 18.50 -7.49 -5.84
C VAL A 66 19.13 -8.86 -5.95
N GLY A 67 18.44 -9.93 -5.55
CA GLY A 67 18.91 -11.31 -5.72
C GLY A 67 19.11 -11.65 -7.20
N TYR A 68 18.08 -11.38 -8.02
CA TYR A 68 18.11 -11.69 -9.45
C TYR A 68 19.24 -10.98 -10.20
N VAL A 69 19.44 -9.68 -9.98
CA VAL A 69 20.45 -8.91 -10.73
C VAL A 69 21.89 -9.35 -10.44
N LYS A 70 22.14 -9.96 -9.27
CA LYS A 70 23.45 -10.51 -8.89
C LYS A 70 23.73 -11.84 -9.59
N GLU A 71 22.70 -12.63 -9.86
CA GLU A 71 22.82 -13.93 -10.52
C GLU A 71 22.78 -13.82 -12.05
N ARG A 72 21.90 -12.97 -12.58
CA ARG A 72 21.68 -12.81 -14.02
C ARG A 72 22.90 -12.19 -14.68
N ARG A 73 23.44 -12.86 -15.70
CA ARG A 73 24.59 -12.38 -16.50
C ARG A 73 24.20 -11.95 -17.90
N GLN A 74 24.70 -10.80 -18.34
CA GLN A 74 24.65 -10.32 -19.72
C GLN A 74 25.96 -9.61 -20.06
N PHE A 75 26.36 -9.69 -21.34
CA PHE A 75 27.63 -9.11 -21.81
C PHE A 75 28.83 -9.56 -20.95
N GLY A 76 28.84 -10.84 -20.57
CA GLY A 76 29.95 -11.47 -19.84
C GLY A 76 30.01 -11.22 -18.32
N ARG A 77 29.09 -10.44 -17.73
CA ARG A 77 29.12 -10.11 -16.29
C ARG A 77 27.73 -10.07 -15.65
N PRO A 78 27.60 -10.14 -14.31
CA PRO A 78 26.35 -9.88 -13.61
C PRO A 78 25.73 -8.55 -14.01
N ILE A 79 24.41 -8.50 -14.15
CA ILE A 79 23.73 -7.24 -14.52
C ILE A 79 23.79 -6.19 -13.39
N ALA A 80 24.03 -6.63 -12.15
CA ALA A 80 24.33 -5.74 -11.02
C ALA A 80 25.57 -4.84 -11.22
N ASP A 81 26.46 -5.17 -12.17
CA ASP A 81 27.65 -4.37 -12.46
C ASP A 81 27.37 -3.19 -13.42
N PHE A 82 26.17 -3.10 -13.99
CA PHE A 82 25.78 -1.96 -14.82
C PHE A 82 25.25 -0.83 -13.94
N GLN A 83 25.83 0.37 -14.07
CA GLN A 83 25.43 1.56 -13.30
C GLN A 83 23.94 1.88 -13.42
N GLY A 84 23.34 1.70 -14.61
CA GLY A 84 21.90 1.90 -14.79
C GLY A 84 21.05 1.02 -13.87
N VAL A 85 21.46 -0.24 -13.64
CA VAL A 85 20.81 -1.14 -12.68
C VAL A 85 21.04 -0.67 -11.25
N GLN A 86 22.26 -0.23 -10.92
CA GLN A 86 22.59 0.26 -9.58
C GLN A 86 21.79 1.51 -9.20
N PHE A 87 21.58 2.43 -10.15
CA PHE A 87 20.78 3.63 -9.93
C PHE A 87 19.32 3.29 -9.65
N MET A 88 18.72 2.38 -10.42
CA MET A 88 17.36 1.92 -10.15
C MET A 88 17.23 1.31 -8.75
N LEU A 89 18.16 0.43 -8.37
CA LEU A 89 18.14 -0.17 -7.03
C LEU A 89 18.30 0.86 -5.91
N ALA A 90 19.17 1.86 -6.10
CA ALA A 90 19.37 2.95 -5.14
C ALA A 90 18.08 3.78 -4.98
N ASP A 91 17.43 4.17 -6.08
CA ASP A 91 16.19 4.93 -6.07
C ASP A 91 15.04 4.15 -5.39
N MET A 92 14.91 2.86 -5.72
CA MET A 92 13.95 1.96 -5.08
C MET A 92 14.15 1.91 -3.56
N ALA A 93 15.41 1.72 -3.11
CA ALA A 93 15.75 1.63 -1.70
C ALA A 93 15.49 2.94 -0.94
N MET A 94 15.90 4.07 -1.51
CA MET A 94 15.69 5.39 -0.90
C MET A 94 14.20 5.72 -0.74
N ARG A 95 13.40 5.51 -1.79
CA ARG A 95 11.94 5.77 -1.74
C ARG A 95 11.25 4.86 -0.74
N LEU A 96 11.62 3.58 -0.72
CA LEU A 96 11.09 2.60 0.23
C LEU A 96 11.40 2.99 1.67
N GLU A 97 12.63 3.38 1.96
CA GLU A 97 13.02 3.79 3.31
C GLU A 97 12.29 5.05 3.76
N GLY A 98 12.15 6.07 2.89
CA GLY A 98 11.37 7.25 3.20
C GLY A 98 9.90 6.94 3.52
N ALA A 99 9.27 6.08 2.72
CA ALA A 99 7.91 5.61 2.96
C ALA A 99 7.78 4.78 4.26
N ARG A 100 8.81 3.98 4.57
CA ARG A 100 8.88 3.17 5.79
C ARG A 100 8.88 4.06 7.01
N GLN A 101 9.78 5.03 7.08
CA GLN A 101 9.88 5.95 8.20
C GLN A 101 8.56 6.70 8.45
N LEU A 102 7.94 7.22 7.40
CA LEU A 102 6.65 7.91 7.52
C LEU A 102 5.53 6.99 8.03
N THR A 103 5.52 5.73 7.59
CA THR A 103 4.51 4.74 8.02
C THR A 103 4.67 4.35 9.48
N TYR A 104 5.89 4.05 9.93
CA TYR A 104 6.14 3.74 11.35
C TYR A 104 5.86 4.96 12.25
N HIS A 105 6.20 6.16 11.79
CA HIS A 105 5.84 7.39 12.49
C HIS A 105 4.32 7.54 12.65
N ALA A 106 3.54 7.27 11.60
CA ALA A 106 2.08 7.26 11.65
C ALA A 106 1.55 6.18 12.62
N ALA A 107 2.14 4.99 12.62
CA ALA A 107 1.75 3.87 13.48
C ALA A 107 1.91 4.21 14.98
N ILE A 108 3.07 4.78 15.36
CA ILE A 108 3.32 5.23 16.75
C ILE A 108 2.28 6.28 17.18
N LYS A 109 1.96 7.22 16.27
CA LYS A 109 0.94 8.25 16.52
C LYS A 109 -0.46 7.66 16.67
N SER A 110 -0.79 6.66 15.86
CA SER A 110 -2.06 5.94 15.94
C SER A 110 -2.20 5.20 17.26
N GLU A 111 -1.15 4.50 17.69
CA GLU A 111 -1.13 3.76 18.96
C GLU A 111 -1.38 4.70 20.15
N ARG A 112 -0.63 5.80 20.25
CA ARG A 112 -0.86 6.83 21.28
C ARG A 112 -2.29 7.37 21.28
N ALA A 113 -2.85 7.62 20.10
CA ALA A 113 -4.23 8.09 19.98
C ALA A 113 -5.25 7.05 20.45
N MET A 114 -5.01 5.76 20.19
CA MET A 114 -5.83 4.67 20.70
C MET A 114 -5.74 4.52 22.22
N ASP A 115 -4.59 4.86 22.81
CA ASP A 115 -4.39 4.92 24.26
C ASP A 115 -5.02 6.18 24.93
N GLY A 116 -5.69 7.03 24.14
CA GLY A 116 -6.41 8.21 24.61
C GLY A 116 -5.61 9.51 24.57
N GLU A 117 -4.38 9.50 24.05
CA GLU A 117 -3.62 10.73 23.85
C GLU A 117 -4.21 11.58 22.72
N ARG A 118 -4.21 12.90 22.92
CA ARG A 118 -4.64 13.84 21.88
C ARG A 118 -3.54 14.08 20.85
N VAL A 119 -3.61 13.39 19.72
CA VAL A 119 -2.68 13.54 18.59
C VAL A 119 -3.27 14.46 17.51
N ARG A 120 -2.72 15.66 17.34
CA ARG A 120 -3.33 16.73 16.51
C ARG A 120 -3.21 16.53 15.00
N ASP A 121 -2.23 15.76 14.53
CA ASP A 121 -1.90 15.61 13.11
C ASP A 121 -2.08 14.18 12.57
N LEU A 122 -2.77 13.32 13.32
CA LEU A 122 -2.97 11.92 12.95
C LEU A 122 -3.61 11.76 11.56
N THR A 123 -4.64 12.55 11.26
CA THR A 123 -5.31 12.52 9.94
C THR A 123 -4.36 12.89 8.79
N LEU A 124 -3.45 13.85 9.02
CA LEU A 124 -2.49 14.27 8.01
C LEU A 124 -1.46 13.16 7.76
N VAL A 125 -0.83 12.67 8.83
CA VAL A 125 0.23 11.67 8.73
C VAL A 125 -0.29 10.32 8.22
N SER A 126 -1.50 9.89 8.61
CA SER A 126 -2.12 8.65 8.14
C SER A 126 -2.45 8.70 6.64
N SER A 127 -2.96 9.84 6.15
CA SER A 127 -3.23 10.04 4.74
C SER A 127 -1.94 10.11 3.92
N ALA A 128 -0.92 10.81 4.44
CA ALA A 128 0.38 10.93 3.80
C ALA A 128 1.11 9.59 3.69
N CYS A 129 1.18 8.81 4.77
CA CYS A 129 1.86 7.52 4.75
C CYS A 129 1.19 6.54 3.79
N LYS A 130 -0.15 6.48 3.78
CA LYS A 130 -0.91 5.62 2.86
C LYS A 130 -0.66 5.98 1.41
N ALA A 131 -0.73 7.27 1.08
CA ALA A 131 -0.50 7.72 -0.29
C ALA A 131 0.94 7.46 -0.73
N LEU A 132 1.92 7.84 0.08
CA LEU A 132 3.34 7.69 -0.25
C LEU A 132 3.74 6.21 -0.38
N ALA A 133 3.40 5.38 0.60
CA ALA A 133 3.79 3.97 0.58
C ALA A 133 3.18 3.21 -0.60
N SER A 134 1.92 3.50 -0.96
CA SER A 134 1.27 2.87 -2.12
C SER A 134 1.80 3.35 -3.47
N ASP A 135 2.17 4.62 -3.60
CA ASP A 135 2.85 5.14 -4.80
C ASP A 135 4.24 4.49 -4.93
N VAL A 136 5.02 4.45 -3.85
CA VAL A 136 6.33 3.80 -3.81
C VAL A 136 6.24 2.31 -4.13
N ALA A 137 5.24 1.60 -3.61
CA ALA A 137 5.07 0.17 -3.93
C ALA A 137 4.80 -0.06 -5.42
N MET A 138 4.01 0.81 -6.07
CA MET A 138 3.77 0.72 -7.50
C MET A 138 5.04 0.99 -8.31
N ASP A 139 5.80 2.02 -7.96
CA ASP A 139 7.08 2.36 -8.61
C ASP A 139 8.07 1.19 -8.47
N VAL A 140 8.35 0.77 -7.24
CA VAL A 140 9.32 -0.29 -6.91
C VAL A 140 8.95 -1.61 -7.60
N THR A 141 7.67 -1.99 -7.62
CA THR A 141 7.27 -3.25 -8.27
C THR A 141 7.35 -3.18 -9.79
N THR A 142 7.13 -2.00 -10.38
CA THR A 142 7.30 -1.79 -11.83
C THR A 142 8.78 -1.85 -12.20
N ASP A 143 9.65 -1.20 -11.44
CA ASP A 143 11.10 -1.24 -11.63
C ASP A 143 11.67 -2.65 -11.42
N ALA A 144 11.15 -3.39 -10.44
CA ALA A 144 11.52 -4.79 -10.25
C ALA A 144 11.18 -5.65 -11.49
N VAL A 145 9.99 -5.47 -12.08
CA VAL A 145 9.64 -6.13 -13.34
C VAL A 145 10.63 -5.76 -14.45
N GLN A 146 10.99 -4.47 -14.55
CA GLN A 146 11.95 -3.99 -15.55
C GLN A 146 13.36 -4.60 -15.37
N LEU A 147 13.83 -4.74 -14.12
CA LEU A 147 15.13 -5.34 -13.80
C LEU A 147 15.21 -6.83 -14.13
N LEU A 148 14.09 -7.55 -14.06
CA LEU A 148 13.99 -8.96 -14.49
C LEU A 148 13.78 -9.09 -16.01
N GLY A 149 13.51 -8.00 -16.72
CA GLY A 149 13.18 -8.00 -18.14
C GLY A 149 11.96 -8.88 -18.45
N GLY A 150 12.04 -9.67 -19.53
CA GLY A 150 10.95 -10.56 -19.93
C GLY A 150 10.47 -11.52 -18.84
N TYR A 151 11.37 -12.00 -17.98
CA TYR A 151 11.02 -12.89 -16.86
C TYR A 151 10.12 -12.20 -15.83
N GLY A 152 10.32 -10.90 -15.62
CA GLY A 152 9.49 -10.10 -14.71
C GLY A 152 8.04 -9.96 -15.18
N TYR A 153 7.77 -10.21 -16.46
CA TYR A 153 6.42 -10.20 -17.02
C TYR A 153 5.73 -11.58 -16.99
N THR A 154 6.45 -12.63 -16.62
CA THR A 154 5.91 -13.99 -16.55
C THR A 154 5.37 -14.30 -15.15
N ARG A 155 4.38 -15.20 -15.09
CA ARG A 155 3.78 -15.64 -13.81
C ARG A 155 4.65 -16.60 -13.00
N GLU A 156 5.77 -17.05 -13.57
CA GLU A 156 6.73 -17.91 -12.87
C GLU A 156 7.52 -17.13 -11.82
N PHE A 157 7.70 -15.81 -12.02
CA PHE A 157 8.44 -14.95 -11.11
C PHE A 157 7.49 -14.13 -10.23
N PRO A 158 7.80 -13.98 -8.93
CA PRO A 158 6.87 -13.38 -7.98
C PRO A 158 6.68 -11.86 -8.19
N VAL A 159 7.61 -11.18 -8.84
CA VAL A 159 7.54 -9.71 -9.05
C VAL A 159 6.36 -9.31 -9.94
N GLU A 160 5.95 -10.15 -10.89
CA GLU A 160 4.74 -9.95 -11.71
C GLU A 160 3.50 -9.87 -10.82
N ARG A 161 3.40 -10.82 -9.87
CA ARG A 161 2.31 -10.85 -8.90
C ARG A 161 2.37 -9.65 -7.98
N MET A 162 3.55 -9.30 -7.47
CA MET A 162 3.74 -8.16 -6.59
C MET A 162 3.29 -6.85 -7.26
N MET A 163 3.62 -6.65 -8.55
CA MET A 163 3.17 -5.48 -9.32
C MET A 163 1.64 -5.41 -9.46
N ARG A 164 0.99 -6.51 -9.82
CA ARG A 164 -0.49 -6.56 -9.89
C ARG A 164 -1.13 -6.32 -8.53
N ASP A 165 -0.53 -6.84 -7.47
CA ASP A 165 -1.05 -6.76 -6.11
C ASP A 165 -0.81 -5.37 -5.50
N ALA A 166 0.27 -4.67 -5.86
CA ALA A 166 0.56 -3.30 -5.42
C ALA A 166 -0.52 -2.32 -5.87
N LYS A 167 -1.07 -2.48 -7.08
CA LYS A 167 -1.95 -1.48 -7.69
C LYS A 167 -3.19 -1.15 -6.85
N ILE A 168 -3.77 -2.14 -6.17
CA ILE A 168 -4.98 -1.93 -5.37
C ILE A 168 -4.72 -1.02 -4.16
N THR A 169 -3.46 -0.95 -3.70
CA THR A 169 -3.10 -0.14 -2.54
C THR A 169 -3.30 1.35 -2.76
N GLN A 170 -3.22 1.81 -4.01
CA GLN A 170 -3.50 3.20 -4.38
C GLN A 170 -5.00 3.53 -4.42
N ILE A 171 -5.90 2.54 -4.32
CA ILE A 171 -7.33 2.69 -4.60
C ILE A 171 -8.19 2.55 -3.34
N TYR A 172 -8.09 1.45 -2.60
CA TYR A 172 -8.92 1.22 -1.41
C TYR A 172 -8.48 2.10 -0.21
N GLU A 173 -9.29 2.13 0.85
CA GLU A 173 -9.12 3.08 1.98
C GLU A 173 -9.07 4.55 1.53
N GLY A 174 -9.79 4.87 0.45
CA GLY A 174 -9.76 6.14 -0.25
C GLY A 174 -8.59 6.25 -1.23
N THR A 175 -8.89 6.64 -2.47
CA THR A 175 -7.87 6.73 -3.52
C THR A 175 -6.76 7.70 -3.14
N ASN A 176 -5.60 7.55 -3.77
CA ASN A 176 -4.47 8.43 -3.54
C ASN A 176 -4.75 9.91 -3.87
N GLN A 177 -5.74 10.21 -4.72
CA GLN A 177 -6.24 11.56 -4.97
C GLN A 177 -7.09 12.08 -3.79
N ILE A 178 -7.96 11.24 -3.21
CA ILE A 178 -8.69 11.57 -1.99
C ILE A 178 -7.71 11.86 -0.85
N GLN A 179 -6.68 11.03 -0.66
CA GLN A 179 -5.67 11.26 0.38
C GLN A 179 -4.97 12.61 0.20
N ARG A 180 -4.58 12.96 -1.02
CA ARG A 180 -3.98 14.27 -1.33
C ARG A 180 -4.92 15.43 -0.98
N MET A 181 -6.21 15.30 -1.26
CA MET A 181 -7.19 16.31 -0.83
C MET A 181 -7.30 16.40 0.69
N VAL A 182 -7.26 15.28 1.42
CA VAL A 182 -7.26 15.27 2.89
C VAL A 182 -6.02 15.97 3.43
N ILE A 183 -4.84 15.66 2.89
CA ILE A 183 -3.57 16.31 3.28
C ILE A 183 -3.65 17.82 3.05
N ALA A 184 -4.06 18.25 1.85
CA ALA A 184 -4.19 19.67 1.52
C ALA A 184 -5.16 20.39 2.48
N ARG A 185 -6.29 19.78 2.81
CA ARG A 185 -7.24 20.34 3.78
C ARG A 185 -6.68 20.44 5.19
N GLN A 186 -5.81 19.54 5.62
CA GLN A 186 -5.17 19.65 6.93
C GLN A 186 -4.11 20.76 6.97
N LEU A 187 -3.43 21.02 5.85
CA LEU A 187 -2.44 22.09 5.74
C LEU A 187 -3.05 23.49 5.63
N LEU A 188 -4.26 23.60 5.08
CA LEU A 188 -4.94 24.88 4.83
C LEU A 188 -5.97 25.28 5.92
N LYS A 189 -5.96 24.59 7.06
CA LYS A 189 -6.82 24.87 8.21
C LYS A 189 -6.32 26.03 9.06
#